data_AF-A0A916HPF5-F1
#
_entry.id   AF-A0A916HPF5-F1
#
_cell.length_a   1.000
_cell.length_b   1.000
_cell.length_c   1.000
_cell.angle_alpha   90.00
_cell.angle_beta   90.00
_cell.angle_gamma   90.00
#
_symmetry.space_group_name_H-M   'P 1'
#
loop_
_entity.id
_entity.type
_entity.pdbx_description
1 polymer ?
#
loop_
_entity_poly.entity_id
_entity_poly.type
_entity_poly.pdbx_seq_one_letter_code
_entity_poly.pdbx_strand_id
1 'polypeptide(L)' 'MVEDATLIKFYMGLTRRQREVLYWVSQGLTNAEVAGRLCIRSSVVAGHLTHIYAALRPKLYTTPWSLQLS' A
#
# COMPACT_ATOMS: atom_id res chain seq x y z
N MET A 1 19.49 0.04 -9.14
CA MET A 1 18.61 0.06 -10.34
C MET A 1 17.62 -1.13 -10.36
N VAL A 2 17.48 -1.90 -9.28
CA VAL A 2 16.53 -3.04 -9.20
C VAL A 2 15.25 -2.66 -8.45
N GLU A 3 15.25 -1.56 -7.68
CA GLU A 3 14.06 -1.09 -6.95
C GLU A 3 12.93 -0.60 -7.87
N ASP A 4 13.24 0.10 -8.97
CA ASP A 4 12.23 0.79 -9.81
C ASP A 4 11.26 -0.18 -10.49
N ALA A 5 11.75 -1.30 -11.03
CA ALA A 5 10.91 -2.29 -11.72
C ALA A 5 9.91 -2.95 -10.76
N THR A 6 10.30 -3.15 -9.50
CA THR A 6 9.45 -3.76 -8.46
C THR A 6 8.33 -2.79 -8.05
N LEU A 7 8.66 -1.51 -7.89
CA LEU A 7 7.67 -0.47 -7.58
C LEU A 7 6.70 -0.22 -8.75
N ILE A 8 7.19 -0.25 -9.99
CA ILE A 8 6.34 -0.17 -11.18
C ILE A 8 5.36 -1.34 -11.22
N LYS A 9 5.84 -2.58 -11.01
CA LYS A 9 4.98 -3.77 -11.00
C LYS A 9 3.93 -3.70 -9.90
N PHE A 10 4.30 -3.25 -8.71
CA PHE A 10 3.36 -3.00 -7.61
C PHE A 10 2.28 -1.98 -7.99
N TYR A 11 2.68 -0.82 -8.50
CA TYR A 11 1.75 0.26 -8.86
C TYR A 11 0.78 -0.14 -9.98
N MET A 12 1.26 -0.92 -10.94
CA MET A 12 0.44 -1.48 -12.03
C MET A 12 -0.56 -2.53 -11.53
N GLY A 13 -0.24 -3.25 -10.45
CA GLY A 13 -1.13 -4.22 -9.81
C GLY A 13 -2.27 -3.60 -8.98
N LEU A 14 -2.20 -2.30 -8.68
CA LEU A 14 -3.26 -1.61 -7.95
C LEU A 14 -4.49 -1.41 -8.86
N THR A 15 -5.68 -1.47 -8.26
CA THR A 15 -6.90 -1.02 -8.95
C THR A 15 -6.86 0.48 -9.18
N ARG A 16 -7.68 0.97 -10.13
CA ARG A 16 -7.83 2.42 -10.38
C ARG A 16 -8.12 3.18 -9.08
N ARG A 17 -9.03 2.67 -8.26
CA ARG A 17 -9.43 3.34 -7.02
C ARG A 17 -8.31 3.41 -5.99
N GLN A 18 -7.53 2.34 -5.88
CA GLN A 18 -6.36 2.32 -5.01
C GLN A 18 -5.27 3.30 -5.47
N ARG A 19 -5.07 3.47 -6.78
CA ARG A 19 -4.15 4.49 -7.31
C ARG A 19 -4.59 5.91 -6.98
N GLU A 20 -5.89 6.22 -7.12
CA GLU A 20 -6.45 7.52 -6.74
C GLU A 20 -6.24 7.83 -5.26
N VAL A 21 -6.51 6.86 -4.37
CA VAL A 21 -6.26 6.99 -2.94
C VAL A 21 -4.76 7.19 -2.66
N LEU A 22 -3.90 6.36 -3.25
CA LEU A 22 -2.45 6.45 -3.07
C LEU A 22 -1.88 7.78 -3.54
N TYR A 23 -2.39 8.31 -4.66
CA TYR A 23 -1.99 9.61 -5.19
C TYR A 23 -2.25 10.72 -4.17
N TRP A 24 -3.44 10.80 -3.59
CA TRP A 24 -3.74 11.86 -2.62
C TRP A 24 -3.00 11.71 -1.30
N VAL A 25 -2.83 10.48 -0.82
CA VAL A 25 -2.06 10.21 0.40
C VAL A 25 -0.58 10.53 0.22
N SER A 26 0.00 10.30 -0.96
CA SER A 26 1.39 10.67 -1.24
C SER A 26 1.61 12.19 -1.27
N GLN A 27 0.55 12.98 -1.46
CA GLN A 27 0.58 14.44 -1.32
C GLN A 27 0.42 14.90 0.15
N GLY A 28 0.29 13.98 1.11
CA GLY A 28 0.18 14.29 2.54
C GLY A 28 -1.24 14.48 3.07
N LEU A 29 -2.28 14.17 2.28
CA LEU A 29 -3.67 14.31 2.72
C LEU A 29 -4.05 13.21 3.71
N THR A 30 -4.87 13.58 4.68
CA THR A 30 -5.48 12.66 5.64
C THR A 30 -6.62 11.85 5.01
N ASN A 31 -6.97 10.70 5.63
CA ASN A 31 -8.08 9.86 5.15
C ASN A 31 -9.42 10.61 5.01
N ALA A 32 -9.65 11.62 5.86
CA ALA A 32 -10.86 12.45 5.81
C ALA A 32 -10.85 13.39 4.60
N GLU A 33 -9.71 14.01 4.29
CA GLU A 33 -9.55 14.89 3.14
C GLU A 33 -9.58 14.13 1.81
N VAL A 34 -8.98 12.94 1.77
CA VAL A 34 -9.06 12.04 0.61
C VAL A 34 -10.51 11.59 0.41
N ALA A 35 -11.20 11.21 1.49
CA ALA A 35 -12.60 10.83 1.47
C ALA A 35 -13.50 11.94 0.90
N GLY A 36 -13.26 13.19 1.33
CA GLY A 36 -13.95 14.37 0.79
C GLY A 36 -13.72 14.57 -0.70
N ARG A 37 -12.47 14.48 -1.17
CA ARG A 37 -12.14 14.62 -2.61
C ARG A 37 -12.72 13.52 -3.48
N LEU A 38 -12.79 12.31 -2.93
CA LEU A 38 -13.20 11.11 -3.65
C LEU A 38 -14.67 10.76 -3.44
N CYS A 39 -15.43 11.59 -2.71
CA CYS A 39 -16.84 11.41 -2.35
C CYS A 39 -17.15 10.02 -1.75
N ILE A 40 -16.30 9.54 -0.84
CA ILE A 40 -16.48 8.26 -0.14
C ILE A 40 -16.32 8.43 1.37
N ARG A 41 -16.57 7.37 2.14
CA ARG A 41 -16.32 7.37 3.59
C ARG A 41 -14.83 7.23 3.87
N SER A 42 -14.35 7.86 4.93
CA SER A 42 -12.96 7.73 5.41
C SER A 42 -12.59 6.29 5.78
N SER A 43 -13.55 5.49 6.25
CA SER A 43 -13.36 4.05 6.50
C SER A 43 -13.08 3.25 5.22
N VAL A 44 -13.66 3.65 4.08
CA VAL A 44 -13.40 3.02 2.78
C VAL A 44 -11.99 3.38 2.29
N VAL A 45 -11.54 4.62 2.51
CA VAL A 45 -10.15 5.03 2.25
C VAL A 45 -9.18 4.17 3.08
N ALA A 46 -9.45 4.00 4.38
CA ALA A 46 -8.64 3.15 5.24
C ALA A 46 -8.60 1.70 4.73
N GLY A 47 -9.72 1.13 4.30
CA GLY A 47 -9.76 -0.21 3.69
C GLY A 47 -8.92 -0.33 2.42
N HIS A 48 -8.97 0.67 1.52
CA HIS A 48 -8.09 0.71 0.36
C HIS A 48 -6.62 0.74 0.76
N LEU A 49 -6.24 1.56 1.76
CA LEU A 49 -4.87 1.63 2.28
C LEU A 49 -4.41 0.33 2.91
N THR A 50 -5.27 -0.36 3.67
CA THR A 50 -4.96 -1.69 4.22
C THR A 50 -4.57 -2.66 3.10
N HIS A 51 -5.32 -2.70 2.00
CA HIS A 51 -4.98 -3.56 0.86
C HIS A 51 -3.69 -3.14 0.16
N ILE A 52 -3.46 -1.83 -0.01
CA ILE A 52 -2.23 -1.28 -0.62
C ILE A 52 -1.00 -1.67 0.22
N TYR A 53 -1.04 -1.45 1.54
CA TYR A 53 0.06 -1.81 2.43
C TYR A 53 0.27 -3.32 2.55
N ALA A 54 -0.80 -4.12 2.50
CA ALA A 54 -0.69 -5.58 2.46
C ALA A 54 0.04 -6.05 1.19
N ALA A 55 -0.20 -5.41 0.05
CA ALA A 55 0.49 -5.70 -1.20
C ALA A 55 1.95 -5.19 -1.22
N LEU A 56 2.26 -4.15 -0.44
CA LEU A 56 3.61 -3.57 -0.34
C LEU A 56 4.50 -4.33 0.64
N ARG A 57 3.93 -4.95 1.67
CA ARG A 57 4.70 -5.78 2.62
C ARG A 57 5.38 -6.91 1.84
N PRO A 58 6.72 -6.98 1.81
CA PRO A 58 7.39 -8.25 1.59
C PRO A 58 6.81 -9.23 2.63
N LYS A 59 6.74 -10.53 2.32
CA LYS A 59 6.46 -11.55 3.34
C LYS A 59 7.56 -11.49 4.40
N LEU A 60 7.38 -10.59 5.35
CA LEU A 60 8.32 -10.33 6.42
C LEU A 60 8.34 -11.59 7.29
N TYR A 61 9.55 -12.16 7.45
CA TYR A 61 9.98 -13.18 8.40
C TYR A 61 9.19 -14.53 8.44
N THR A 62 9.50 -15.40 7.46
CA THR A 62 9.61 -16.86 7.70
C THR A 62 11.08 -17.26 7.55
N THR A 63 11.93 -16.71 8.42
CA THR A 63 13.12 -17.45 8.83
C THR A 63 12.80 -17.92 10.24
N PRO A 64 12.47 -19.20 10.45
CA PRO A 64 12.41 -19.72 11.79
C PRO A 64 13.81 -19.52 12.39
N TRP A 65 13.86 -19.01 13.61
CA TRP A 65 15.07 -18.85 14.42
C TRP A 65 15.82 -20.19 14.67
N SER A 66 15.34 -21.29 14.10
CA SER A 66 15.90 -22.64 14.15
C SER A 66 17.12 -22.88 13.24
N LEU A 67 17.64 -21.89 12.52
CA LEU A 67 18.76 -22.07 11.57
C LEU A 67 20.09 -21.44 12.00
N GLN A 68 20.27 -21.09 13.28
CA GLN A 68 21.54 -20.51 13.75
C GLN A 68 22.13 -21.18 15.00
N LEU A 69 22.04 -22.51 15.09
CA LEU A 69 22.91 -23.30 15.97
C LEU A 69 23.44 -24.53 15.23
N SER A 70 24.60 -24.38 14.61
CA SER A 70 25.56 -25.46 14.30
C SER A 70 26.95 -24.84 14.18
#